data_AF-A0A1N7MVD2-F1
#
_entry.id   AF-A0A1N7MVD2-F1
#
_cell.length_a   1.000
_cell.length_b   1.000
_cell.length_c   1.000
_cell.angle_alpha   90.00
_cell.angle_beta   90.00
_cell.angle_gamma   90.00
#
_symmetry.space_group_name_H-M   'P 1'
#
loop_
_entity.id
_entity.type
_entity.pdbx_description
1 polymer ?
#
loop_
_entity_poly.entity_id
_entity_poly.type
_entity_poly.pdbx_seq_one_letter_code
_entity_poly.pdbx_strand_id
1 'polypeptide(L)' 'MTRHIIDHAEPKAEGTRTAQYVDMDRKAGVHPAVEELSQRPEDRSGAKVREFVRIAREEAKAED' A
#
# COMPACT_ATOMS: atom_id res chain seq x y z
N MET A 1 -52.85 -3.60 1.24
CA MET A 1 -51.65 -4.36 1.63
C MET A 1 -50.52 -3.95 0.69
N THR A 2 -49.76 -2.94 1.07
CA THR A 2 -48.75 -2.30 0.22
C THR A 2 -47.43 -3.04 0.44
N ARG A 3 -46.95 -3.79 -0.55
CA ARG A 3 -45.66 -4.50 -0.47
C ARG A 3 -44.54 -3.46 -0.42
N HIS A 4 -43.78 -3.42 0.68
CA HIS A 4 -42.63 -2.53 0.80
C HIS A 4 -41.47 -3.09 -0.02
N ILE A 5 -40.77 -2.23 -0.77
CA ILE A 5 -39.64 -2.55 -1.67
C ILE A 5 -38.45 -3.19 -0.92
N ILE A 6 -38.50 -3.19 0.41
CA ILE A 6 -37.46 -3.67 1.32
C ILE A 6 -37.60 -5.17 1.63
N ASP A 7 -38.74 -5.81 1.28
CA ASP A 7 -38.97 -7.24 1.52
C ASP A 7 -38.35 -8.16 0.46
N HIS A 8 -37.39 -7.68 -0.32
CA HIS A 8 -36.64 -8.53 -1.23
C HIS A 8 -35.45 -9.12 -0.47
N ALA A 9 -35.39 -10.45 -0.38
CA ALA A 9 -34.20 -11.14 0.07
C ALA A 9 -33.02 -10.71 -0.83
N GLU A 10 -32.01 -10.07 -0.26
CA GLU A 10 -30.80 -9.71 -0.99
C GLU A 10 -30.24 -10.99 -1.64
N PRO A 11 -30.09 -11.02 -2.98
CA PRO A 11 -29.43 -12.15 -3.59
C PRO A 11 -28.00 -12.19 -3.06
N LYS A 12 -27.62 -13.31 -2.44
CA LYS A 12 -26.24 -13.61 -2.03
C LYS A 12 -25.33 -13.71 -3.25
N ALA A 13 -25.02 -12.58 -3.86
CA ALA A 13 -24.13 -12.44 -4.99
C ALA A 13 -22.70 -12.19 -4.48
N GLU A 14 -22.20 -13.07 -3.61
CA GLU A 14 -20.85 -12.94 -3.04
C GLU A 14 -19.76 -13.23 -4.10
N GLY A 15 -20.05 -14.08 -5.10
CA GLY A 15 -19.08 -14.49 -6.12
C GLY A 15 -18.91 -13.53 -7.30
N THR A 16 -19.95 -12.81 -7.72
CA THR A 16 -19.86 -11.87 -8.86
C THR A 16 -19.21 -10.54 -8.45
N ARG A 17 -19.43 -10.09 -7.21
CA ARG A 17 -18.82 -8.85 -6.69
C ARG A 17 -17.32 -9.00 -6.48
N THR A 18 -16.87 -10.12 -5.91
CA THR A 18 -15.43 -10.40 -5.72
C THR A 18 -14.69 -10.46 -7.06
N ALA A 19 -15.26 -11.11 -8.08
CA ALA A 19 -14.69 -11.09 -9.42
C ALA A 19 -14.59 -9.67 -9.99
N GLN A 20 -15.61 -8.82 -9.79
CA GLN A 20 -15.58 -7.43 -10.23
C GLN A 20 -14.52 -6.59 -9.51
N TYR A 21 -14.32 -6.78 -8.20
CA TYR A 21 -13.26 -6.08 -7.46
C TYR A 21 -11.87 -6.47 -7.97
N VAL A 22 -11.62 -7.77 -8.22
CA VAL A 22 -10.35 -8.23 -8.79
C VAL A 22 -10.13 -7.67 -10.20
N ASP A 23 -11.19 -7.58 -11.00
CA ASP A 23 -11.13 -7.03 -12.36
C ASP A 23 -10.91 -5.52 -12.36
N MET A 24 -11.47 -4.81 -11.37
CA MET A 24 -11.19 -3.39 -11.11
C MET A 24 -9.73 -3.18 -10.70
N ASP A 25 -9.20 -3.98 -9.76
CA ASP A 25 -7.81 -3.89 -9.32
C ASP A 25 -6.83 -4.19 -10.46
N ARG A 26 -7.15 -5.18 -11.31
CA ARG A 26 -6.34 -5.51 -12.48
C ARG A 26 -6.37 -4.40 -13.54
N LYS A 27 -7.52 -3.73 -13.73
CA LYS A 27 -7.69 -2.61 -14.69
C LYS A 27 -7.11 -1.30 -14.17
N ALA A 28 -7.10 -1.09 -12.86
CA ALA A 28 -6.50 0.10 -12.24
C ALA A 28 -4.99 0.18 -12.49
N GLY A 29 -4.36 -0.95 -12.85
CA GLY A 29 -2.91 -1.04 -13.02
C GLY A 29 -2.19 -0.87 -11.68
N VAL A 30 -0.88 -1.11 -11.67
CA VAL A 30 -0.07 -0.79 -10.50
C VAL A 30 0.13 0.72 -10.49
N HIS A 31 -0.26 1.40 -9.40
CA HIS A 31 -0.06 2.84 -9.26
C HIS A 31 1.44 3.15 -9.48
N PRO A 32 1.83 4.20 -10.23
CA PRO A 32 3.24 4.47 -10.56
C PRO A 32 4.15 4.55 -9.33
N ALA A 33 3.63 5.07 -8.21
CA ALA A 33 4.37 5.09 -6.95
C ALA A 33 4.68 3.69 -6.37
N VAL A 34 3.81 2.71 -6.61
CA VAL A 34 4.02 1.31 -6.19
C VAL A 34 5.04 0.62 -7.10
N GLU A 35 5.04 0.91 -8.40
CA GLU A 35 6.10 0.46 -9.31
C GLU A 35 7.46 1.07 -8.93
N GLU A 36 7.47 2.36 -8.60
CA GLU A 36 8.69 3.04 -8.15
C GLU A 36 9.20 2.46 -6.83
N LEU A 37 8.30 2.04 -5.93
CA LEU A 37 8.64 1.38 -4.68
C LEU A 37 9.23 -0.02 -4.91
N SER A 38 8.68 -0.81 -5.85
CA SER A 38 9.17 -2.17 -6.13
C SER A 38 10.52 -2.19 -6.83
N GLN A 39 10.88 -1.12 -7.54
CA GLN A 39 12.19 -0.94 -8.17
C GLN A 39 13.28 -0.45 -7.20
N ARG A 40 12.93 -0.16 -5.93
CA ARG A 40 13.93 0.33 -4.97
C ARG A 40 14.86 -0.82 -4.58
N PRO A 41 16.19 -0.62 -4.65
CA PRO A 41 17.11 -1.65 -4.17
C PRO A 41 16.86 -1.91 -2.68
N GLU A 42 16.74 -3.19 -2.31
CA GLU A 42 16.53 -3.63 -0.92
C GLU A 42 17.66 -3.13 0.00
N ASP A 43 18.86 -2.94 -0.57
CA ASP A 43 20.10 -2.67 0.15
C ASP A 43 20.30 -1.18 0.55
N ARG A 44 19.20 -0.48 0.88
CA ARG A 44 19.24 0.87 1.49
C ARG A 44 19.69 0.85 2.95
N SER A 45 19.77 -0.33 3.58
CA SER A 45 20.16 -0.51 4.98
C SER A 45 21.57 0.03 5.25
N GLY A 46 22.54 -0.33 4.41
CA GLY A 46 23.94 0.10 4.57
C GLY A 46 24.14 1.60 4.41
N ALA A 47 23.35 2.26 3.56
CA ALA A 47 23.40 3.72 3.40
C ALA A 47 22.89 4.45 4.65
N LYS A 48 21.79 3.98 5.25
CA LYS A 48 21.24 4.58 6.49
C LYS A 48 22.19 4.42 7.68
N VAL A 49 22.82 3.24 7.82
CA VAL A 49 23.79 2.99 8.91
C VAL A 49 25.03 3.85 8.75
N ARG A 50 25.54 4.00 7.53
CA ARG A 50 26.67 4.90 7.25
C ARG A 50 26.34 6.35 7.59
N GLU A 51 25.12 6.79 7.28
CA GLU A 51 24.70 8.15 7.61
C GLU A 51 24.60 8.37 9.12
N PHE A 52 23.95 7.45 9.82
CA PHE A 52 23.84 7.51 11.28
C PHE A 52 25.22 7.63 11.95
N VAL A 53 26.20 6.84 11.50
CA VAL A 53 27.58 6.89 12.02
C VAL A 53 28.27 8.22 11.69
N ARG A 54 27.99 8.82 10.52
CA ARG A 54 28.55 10.14 10.17
C ARG A 54 28.00 11.22 11.09
N ILE A 55 26.68 11.29 11.25
CA ILE A 55 26.00 12.26 12.12
C ILE A 55 26.52 12.14 13.56
N ALA A 56 26.55 10.92 14.12
CA ALA A 56 27.03 10.69 15.48
C ALA A 56 28.48 11.16 15.69
N ARG A 57 29.33 11.05 14.65
CA ARG A 57 30.72 11.55 14.69
C ARG A 57 30.83 13.06 14.58
N GLU A 58 29.91 13.71 13.86
CA GLU A 58 29.86 15.17 13.75
C GLU A 58 29.33 15.78 15.05
N GLU A 59 28.31 15.17 15.66
CA GLU A 59 27.77 15.58 16.97
C GLU A 59 28.82 15.43 18.07
N ALA A 60 29.51 14.29 18.15
CA ALA A 60 30.57 14.08 19.14
C ALA A 60 31.74 15.07 19.01
N LYS A 61 32.01 15.60 17.81
CA LYS A 61 33.04 16.62 17.58
C LYS A 61 32.56 18.05 17.90
N ALA A 62 31.26 18.27 17.97
CA ALA A 62 30.68 19.57 18.30
C ALA A 62 30.52 19.76 19.81
N GLU A 63 30.62 18.67 20.60
CA GLU A 63 30.53 18.67 22.06
C GLU A 63 31.89 18.81 22.78
N ASP A 64 33.02 18.64 22.07
CA ASP A 64 34.40 18.90 22.54
C ASP A 64 34.87 20.33 22.19
#